data_AF-A0A950TJZ7-F1
#
_entry.id   AF-A0A950TJZ7-F1
#
_cell.length_a   1.000
_cell.length_b   1.000
_cell.length_c   1.000
_cell.angle_alpha   90.00
_cell.angle_beta   90.00
_cell.angle_gamma   90.00
#
_symmetry.space_group_name_H-M   'P 1'
#
loop_
_entity.id
_entity.type
_entity.pdbx_description
1 polymer ?
#
loop_
_entity_poly.entity_id
_entity_poly.type
_entity_poly.pdbx_seq_one_letter_code
_entity_poly.pdbx_strand_id
1 'polypeptide(L)'
;MNILREIFWPLVAVLAAFVVGGIVILLIGDNPITAFGLLLGNSFGSAKDIGWTLFYATPLIFTGLAVMVAFRCGLLNIGAEGQLYVAAFATTWVG
;
A
#
# COMPACT_ATOMS: atom_id res chain seq x y z
N MET A 1 -19.08 13.88 11.17
CA MET A 1 -17.83 13.13 10.91
C MET A 1 -17.25 12.72 12.24
N ASN A 2 -17.35 11.43 12.57
CA ASN A 2 -16.69 10.89 13.75
C ASN A 2 -15.41 10.21 13.24
N ILE A 3 -14.25 10.81 13.50
CA ILE A 3 -12.93 10.37 13.00
C ILE A 3 -12.68 8.87 13.24
N LEU A 4 -13.21 8.34 14.36
CA LEU A 4 -13.13 6.93 14.73
C LEU A 4 -13.79 6.01 13.71
N ARG A 5 -14.92 6.43 13.10
CA ARG A 5 -15.62 5.64 12.07
C ARG A 5 -14.87 5.66 10.73
N GLU A 6 -14.16 6.74 10.44
CA GLU A 6 -13.40 6.92 9.19
C GLU A 6 -12.11 6.09 9.18
N ILE A 7 -11.44 5.97 10.33
CA ILE A 7 -10.22 5.16 10.47
C ILE A 7 -10.52 3.68 10.64
N PHE A 8 -11.71 3.32 11.12
CA PHE A 8 -12.09 1.93 11.38
C PHE A 8 -11.95 1.03 10.13
N TRP A 9 -12.50 1.44 9.00
CA TRP A 9 -12.46 0.63 7.77
C TRP A 9 -11.03 0.45 7.20
N PRO A 10 -10.20 1.50 7.08
CA PRO A 10 -8.78 1.35 6.75
C PRO A 10 -8.04 0.40 7.70
N LEU A 11 -8.30 0.50 9.01
CA LEU A 11 -7.64 -0.37 10.00
C LEU A 11 -8.00 -1.85 9.77
N VAL A 12 -9.29 -2.14 9.54
CA VAL A 12 -9.76 -3.49 9.21
C VAL A 12 -9.10 -4.00 7.91
N ALA A 13 -9.00 -3.16 6.89
CA ALA A 13 -8.34 -3.52 5.63
C ALA A 13 -6.86 -3.85 5.83
N VAL A 14 -6.14 -3.05 6.62
CA VAL A 14 -4.73 -3.31 6.97
C VAL A 14 -4.59 -4.63 7.73
N LEU A 15 -5.42 -4.87 8.74
CA LEU A 15 -5.40 -6.14 9.48
C LEU A 15 -5.71 -7.34 8.59
N ALA A 16 -6.70 -7.23 7.70
CA ALA A 16 -7.02 -8.28 6.73
C ALA A 16 -5.83 -8.55 5.79
N ALA A 17 -5.11 -7.51 5.35
CA ALA A 17 -3.92 -7.67 4.53
C ALA A 17 -2.81 -8.45 5.26
N PHE A 18 -2.56 -8.17 6.54
CA PHE A 18 -1.61 -8.95 7.35
C PHE A 18 -2.05 -10.41 7.55
N VAL A 19 -3.35 -10.66 7.75
CA VAL A 19 -3.88 -12.03 7.88
C VAL A 19 -3.70 -12.80 6.58
N VAL A 20 -4.13 -12.24 5.45
CA VAL A 20 -4.01 -12.88 4.14
C VAL A 20 -2.54 -13.08 3.77
N GLY A 21 -1.71 -12.06 3.94
CA GLY A 21 -0.27 -12.17 3.72
C GLY A 21 0.38 -13.25 4.60
N GLY A 22 -0.03 -13.35 5.86
CA GLY A 22 0.46 -14.35 6.79
C GLY A 22 0.09 -15.76 6.36
N ILE A 23 -1.14 -15.96 5.88
CA ILE A 23 -1.58 -17.25 5.31
C ILE A 23 -0.71 -17.61 4.10
N VAL A 24 -0.45 -16.66 3.20
CA VAL A 24 0.42 -16.90 2.03
C VAL A 24 1.84 -17.30 2.45
N ILE A 25 2.42 -16.61 3.44
CA ILE A 25 3.74 -16.95 3.97
C ILE A 25 3.77 -18.37 4.56
N LEU A 26 2.72 -18.75 5.31
CA LEU A 26 2.59 -20.12 5.83
C LEU A 26 2.51 -21.16 4.72
N LEU A 27 1.77 -20.87 3.64
CA LEU A 27 1.64 -21.79 2.50
C LEU A 27 2.96 -21.98 1.74
N ILE A 28 3.85 -20.97 1.77
CA ILE A 28 5.22 -21.06 1.22
C ILE A 28 6.13 -21.88 2.15
N GLY A 29 5.72 -22.13 3.40
CA GLY A 29 6.45 -22.90 4.39
C GLY A 29 7.38 -22.06 5.28
N ASP A 30 7.23 -20.73 5.28
CA ASP A 30 8.02 -19.83 6.11
C ASP A 30 7.20 -19.29 7.31
N ASN A 31 7.87 -18.68 8.29
CA ASN A 31 7.24 -18.16 9.49
C ASN A 31 6.77 -16.70 9.31
N PRO A 32 5.46 -16.41 9.39
CA PRO A 32 4.92 -15.05 9.21
C PRO A 32 5.43 -14.04 10.23
N ILE A 33 5.69 -14.48 11.46
CA ILE A 33 6.18 -13.58 12.53
C ILE A 33 7.57 -13.08 12.16
N THR A 34 8.45 -13.97 11.70
CA THR A 34 9.78 -13.59 11.23
C THR A 34 9.70 -12.69 10.00
N ALA A 35 8.87 -13.04 9.02
CA ALA A 35 8.70 -12.26 7.80
C ALA A 35 8.15 -10.84 8.08
N PHE A 36 7.11 -10.71 8.91
CA PHE A 36 6.59 -9.40 9.31
C PHE A 36 7.55 -8.62 10.21
N GLY A 37 8.32 -9.32 11.06
CA GLY A 37 9.40 -8.71 11.84
C GLY A 37 10.46 -8.09 10.94
N LEU A 38 10.87 -8.80 9.88
CA LEU A 38 11.79 -8.28 8.87
C LEU A 38 11.17 -7.12 8.07
N LEU A 39 9.89 -7.20 7.72
CA LEU A 39 9.19 -6.10 7.05
C LEU A 39 9.26 -4.83 7.91
N LEU A 40 8.86 -4.89 9.18
CA LEU A 40 8.87 -3.73 10.07
C LEU A 40 10.30 -3.21 10.31
N GLY A 41 11.26 -4.11 10.50
CA GLY A 41 12.67 -3.75 10.63
C GLY A 41 13.22 -3.03 9.41
N ASN A 42 12.89 -3.51 8.20
CA ASN A 42 13.33 -2.90 6.94
C ASN A 42 12.52 -1.67 6.52
N SER A 43 11.39 -1.37 7.18
CA SER A 43 10.60 -0.16 6.93
C SER A 43 10.93 0.98 7.89
N PHE A 44 11.32 0.67 9.13
CA PHE A 44 11.53 1.68 10.18
C PHE A 44 12.91 1.62 10.86
N GLY A 45 13.79 0.70 10.45
CA GLY A 45 15.07 0.44 11.14
C GLY A 45 16.11 1.56 11.03
N SER A 46 16.08 2.35 9.95
CA SER A 46 17.00 3.47 9.74
C SER A 46 16.33 4.65 9.03
N ALA A 47 16.99 5.81 9.02
CA ALA A 47 16.52 6.98 8.26
C ALA A 47 16.37 6.69 6.76
N LYS A 48 17.23 5.82 6.21
CA LYS A 48 17.15 5.38 4.81
C LYS A 48 15.90 4.51 4.58
N ASP A 49 15.58 3.63 5.51
CA ASP A 49 14.43 2.72 5.43
C ASP A 49 13.10 3.47 5.51
N ILE A 50 13.03 4.47 6.38
CA ILE A 50 11.91 5.42 6.43
C ILE A 50 11.81 6.18 5.11
N GLY A 51 12.95 6.62 4.56
CA GLY A 51 13.01 7.26 3.24
C GLY A 51 12.42 6.39 2.14
N TRP A 52 12.76 5.10 2.10
CA TRP A 52 12.16 4.14 1.16
C TRP A 52 10.66 3.94 1.40
N THR A 53 10.25 3.81 2.66
CA THR A 53 8.83 3.67 3.00
C THR A 53 8.03 4.87 2.51
N LEU A 54 8.51 6.09 2.73
CA LEU A 54 7.86 7.32 2.24
C LEU A 54 7.90 7.43 0.71
N PHE A 55 9.00 7.00 0.08
CA PHE A 55 9.15 6.97 -1.38
C PHE A 55 8.06 6.12 -2.04
N TYR A 56 7.73 4.95 -1.49
CA TYR A 56 6.64 4.11 -2.00
C TYR A 56 5.25 4.56 -1.52
N ALA A 57 5.12 5.05 -0.28
CA ALA A 57 3.84 5.47 0.26
C ALA A 57 3.25 6.68 -0.49
N THR A 58 4.10 7.63 -0.87
CA THR A 58 3.68 8.87 -1.56
C THR A 58 2.88 8.59 -2.84
N PRO A 59 3.39 7.85 -3.84
CA PRO A 59 2.63 7.56 -5.05
C PRO A 59 1.36 6.73 -4.77
N LEU A 60 1.41 5.78 -3.83
CA LEU A 60 0.24 4.97 -3.49
C LEU A 60 -0.90 5.81 -2.88
N ILE A 61 -0.57 6.76 -2.02
CA ILE A 61 -1.54 7.70 -1.45
C ILE A 61 -2.18 8.54 -2.55
N PHE A 62 -1.39 9.08 -3.49
CA PHE A 62 -1.92 9.85 -4.61
C PHE A 62 -2.80 9.01 -5.53
N THR A 63 -2.43 7.76 -5.79
CA THR A 63 -3.28 6.83 -6.57
C THR A 63 -4.61 6.60 -5.88
N GLY A 64 -4.63 6.35 -4.56
CA GLY A 64 -5.86 6.21 -3.79
C GLY A 64 -6.74 7.46 -3.83
N LEU A 65 -6.13 8.66 -3.73
CA LEU A 65 -6.83 9.94 -3.87
C LEU A 65 -7.43 10.11 -5.27
N ALA A 66 -6.68 9.79 -6.33
CA ALA A 66 -7.17 9.87 -7.72
C ALA A 66 -8.36 8.94 -7.96
N VAL A 67 -8.30 7.71 -7.44
CA VAL A 67 -9.40 6.73 -7.50
C VAL A 67 -10.62 7.23 -6.73
N MET A 68 -10.44 7.84 -5.56
CA MET A 68 -11.53 8.41 -4.77
C MET A 68 -12.28 9.50 -5.56
N VAL A 69 -11.58 10.36 -6.30
CA VAL A 69 -12.18 11.39 -7.13
C VAL A 69 -13.07 10.76 -8.23
N ALA A 70 -12.59 9.72 -8.91
CA ALA A 70 -13.36 9.01 -9.92
C ALA A 70 -14.62 8.32 -9.32
N PHE A 71 -14.47 7.68 -8.15
CA PHE A 71 -15.60 7.04 -7.46
C PHE A 71 -16.69 8.04 -7.05
N ARG A 72 -16.34 9.29 -6.71
CA ARG A 72 -17.35 10.34 -6.44
C ARG A 72 -18.19 10.69 -7.66
N CYS A 73 -17.68 10.45 -8.87
CA CYS A 73 -18.42 10.60 -10.12
C CYS A 73 -19.19 9.33 -10.54
N GLY A 74 -19.22 8.30 -9.70
CA GLY A 74 -19.84 7.01 -10.03
C GLY A 74 -19.03 6.15 -11.00
N LEU A 75 -17.77 6.52 -11.26
CA LEU A 75 -16.88 5.78 -12.16
C LEU A 75 -16.03 4.80 -11.35
N LEU A 76 -16.07 3.53 -11.72
CA LEU A 76 -15.22 2.51 -11.12
C LEU A 76 -13.86 2.48 -11.84
N ASN A 77 -12.76 2.62 -11.10
CA ASN A 77 -11.40 2.48 -11.64
C ASN A 77 -10.64 1.36 -10.92
N ILE A 78 -10.60 0.17 -11.54
CA ILE A 78 -9.89 -1.02 -11.02
C ILE A 78 -8.41 -1.00 -11.45
N GLY A 79 -8.09 -0.35 -12.57
CA GLY A 79 -6.76 -0.40 -13.20
C GLY A 79 -5.77 0.64 -12.70
N ALA A 80 -6.04 1.30 -11.57
CA ALA A 80 -5.24 2.41 -11.07
C ALA A 80 -3.78 2.03 -10.79
N GLU A 81 -3.53 0.79 -10.37
CA GLU A 81 -2.18 0.24 -10.19
C GLU A 81 -1.41 0.16 -11.52
N GLY A 82 -2.07 -0.27 -12.60
CA GLY A 82 -1.50 -0.25 -13.94
C GLY A 82 -1.21 1.17 -14.45
N GLN A 83 -2.09 2.12 -14.14
CA GLN A 83 -1.88 3.54 -14.46
C GLN A 83 -0.66 4.10 -13.74
N LEU A 84 -0.47 3.76 -12.46
CA LEU A 84 0.73 4.12 -11.70
C LEU A 84 2.00 3.58 -12.40
N TYR A 85 2.01 2.30 -12.77
CA TYR A 85 3.19 1.70 -13.41
C TYR A 85 3.50 2.30 -14.78
N VAL A 86 2.49 2.52 -15.63
CA VAL A 86 2.68 3.17 -16.94
C VAL A 86 3.17 4.61 -16.77
N ALA A 87 2.65 5.36 -15.81
CA ALA A 87 3.11 6.71 -15.51
C ALA A 87 4.56 6.73 -15.02
N ALA A 88 4.93 5.80 -14.12
CA ALA A 88 6.30 5.67 -13.64
C ALA A 88 7.28 5.33 -14.77
N PHE A 89 6.89 4.42 -15.66
CA PHE A 89 7.67 4.07 -16.85
C PHE A 89 7.84 5.29 -17.78
N ALA A 90 6.74 5.96 -18.14
CA ALA A 90 6.77 7.11 -19.03
C ALA A 90 7.59 8.27 -18.46
N THR A 91 7.50 8.52 -17.16
CA THR A 91 8.30 9.55 -16.48
C THR A 91 9.79 9.22 -16.56
N THR A 92 10.15 7.99 -16.17
CA THR A 92 11.54 7.51 -16.23
C THR A 92 12.10 7.51 -17.65
N TRP A 93 11.27 7.25 -18.66
CA TRP A 93 11.65 7.29 -20.06
C TRP A 93 11.99 8.71 -20.54
N VAL A 94 11.22 9.71 -20.10
CA VAL A 94 11.40 11.11 -20.52
C VAL A 94 12.52 11.80 -19.74
N GLY A 95 12.74 11.42 -18.47
CA GLY A 95 13.73 12.01 -17.56
C GLY A 95 13.07 12.78 -16.43
#